data_AF-A0A534T1E8-F1
#
_entry.id   AF-A0A534T1E8-F1
#
_cell.length_a   1.000
_cell.length_b   1.000
_cell.length_c   1.000
_cell.angle_alpha   90.00
_cell.angle_beta   90.00
_cell.angle_gamma   90.00
#
_symmetry.space_group_name_H-M   'P 1'
#
loop_
_entity.id
_entity.type
_entity.pdbx_description
1 polymer ?
#
loop_
_entity_poly.entity_id
_entity_poly.type
_entity_poly.pdbx_seq_one_letter_code
_entity_poly.pdbx_strand_id
1 'polypeptide(L)' 'MRTGIAALVLLSLACVVRADDAPTPAPTAPSLEVPEPVYDAGTVERGVTLRHAFALKNIGQAELSINAKPG' A
#
# COMPACT_ATOMS: atom_id res chain seq x y z
N MET A 1 50.48 -36.37 -23.60
CA MET A 1 49.78 -36.84 -22.37
C MET A 1 49.58 -35.61 -21.48
N ARG A 2 48.44 -34.93 -21.60
CA ARG A 2 47.26 -35.02 -20.72
C ARG A 2 47.40 -34.33 -19.34
N THR A 3 47.95 -33.12 -19.23
CA THR A 3 47.89 -32.34 -17.97
C THR A 3 47.88 -30.82 -18.20
N GLY A 4 47.04 -30.32 -19.11
CA GLY A 4 47.01 -28.87 -19.43
C GLY A 4 45.67 -28.16 -19.26
N ILE A 5 44.57 -28.89 -19.01
CA ILE A 5 43.21 -28.33 -19.10
C ILE A 5 42.50 -28.29 -17.74
N ALA A 6 42.99 -29.01 -16.73
CA ALA A 6 42.27 -29.15 -15.46
C ALA A 6 42.35 -27.91 -14.54
N ALA A 7 43.35 -27.05 -14.70
CA ALA A 7 43.60 -25.95 -13.76
C ALA A 7 42.80 -24.67 -14.07
N LEU A 8 42.35 -24.47 -15.31
CA LEU A 8 41.70 -23.21 -15.71
C LEU A 8 40.17 -23.21 -15.51
N VAL A 9 39.55 -24.37 -15.33
CA VAL A 9 38.08 -24.49 -15.25
C VAL A 9 37.56 -24.45 -13.80
N LEU A 10 38.44 -24.59 -12.81
CA LEU A 10 38.06 -24.62 -11.39
C LEU A 10 37.97 -23.23 -10.72
N LEU A 11 38.30 -22.14 -11.43
CA LEU A 11 38.31 -20.78 -10.90
C LEU A 11 37.18 -19.90 -11.45
N SER A 12 36.01 -20.48 -11.74
CA SER A 12 34.81 -19.73 -12.15
C SER A 12 33.61 -19.96 -11.21
N LEU A 13 33.82 -20.67 -10.09
CA LEU A 13 32.76 -21.09 -9.18
C LEU A 13 32.69 -20.28 -7.87
N ALA A 14 32.79 -18.96 -7.92
CA ALA A 14 32.55 -18.13 -6.73
C ALA A 14 32.07 -16.74 -7.12
N CYS A 15 30.74 -16.58 -7.18
CA CYS A 15 29.97 -15.44 -6.68
C CYS A 15 28.58 -15.43 -7.33
N VAL A 16 27.76 -16.43 -7.00
CA VAL A 16 26.31 -16.24 -7.11
C VAL A 16 25.90 -15.42 -5.89
N VAL A 17 25.91 -14.09 -6.02
CA VAL A 17 25.27 -13.24 -5.02
C VAL A 17 23.77 -13.51 -5.14
N ARG A 18 23.17 -14.12 -4.11
CA ARG A 18 21.71 -14.19 -4.03
C ARG A 18 21.23 -12.80 -3.65
N ALA A 19 20.70 -12.06 -4.61
CA ALA A 19 20.04 -10.77 -4.40
C ALA A 19 18.60 -10.94 -3.85
N ASP A 20 18.35 -12.01 -3.08
CA ASP A 20 17.00 -12.47 -2.74
C ASP A 20 16.54 -12.05 -1.33
N ASP A 21 17.38 -11.32 -0.60
CA ASP A 21 17.09 -10.79 0.74
C ASP A 21 16.98 -9.25 0.74
N ALA A 22 16.63 -8.64 -0.39
CA ALA A 22 16.14 -7.27 -0.35
C ALA A 22 14.78 -7.30 0.36
N PRO A 23 14.60 -6.57 1.48
CA PRO A 23 13.30 -6.52 2.13
C PRO A 23 12.26 -6.02 1.14
N THR A 24 11.30 -6.87 0.80
CA THR A 24 10.16 -6.50 -0.04
C THR A 24 9.49 -5.28 0.60
N PRO A 25 9.34 -4.16 -0.13
CA PRO A 25 8.65 -3.00 0.40
C PRO A 25 7.28 -3.43 0.91
N ALA A 26 6.95 -3.03 2.14
CA ALA A 26 5.62 -3.28 2.68
C ALA A 26 4.58 -2.68 1.70
N PRO A 27 3.46 -3.38 1.45
CA PRO A 27 2.42 -2.84 0.60
C PRO A 27 1.98 -1.48 1.16
N THR A 28 1.95 -0.48 0.30
CA THR A 28 1.49 0.86 0.67
C THR A 28 0.04 0.73 1.14
N ALA A 29 -0.24 1.15 2.38
CA ALA A 29 -1.60 1.19 2.88
C ALA A 29 -2.40 2.30 2.18
N PRO A 30 -3.72 2.14 1.98
CA PRO A 30 -4.55 3.25 1.53
C PRO A 30 -4.56 4.36 2.58
N SER A 31 -4.65 5.60 2.13
CA SER A 31 -4.70 6.78 3.00
C SER A 31 -5.90 7.63 2.62
N LEU A 32 -6.77 7.87 3.60
CA LEU A 32 -8.01 8.61 3.42
C LEU A 32 -7.89 9.97 4.11
N GLU A 33 -8.23 11.02 3.39
CA GLU A 33 -8.43 12.37 3.92
C GLU A 33 -9.93 12.67 3.97
N VAL A 34 -10.37 13.21 5.11
CA VAL A 34 -11.73 13.74 5.31
C VAL A 34 -11.56 15.21 5.72
N PRO A 35 -11.71 16.18 4.80
CA PRO A 35 -11.44 17.59 5.08
C PRO A 35 -12.27 18.13 6.25
N GLU A 36 -13.52 17.65 6.36
CA GLU A 36 -14.44 17.97 7.45
C GLU A 36 -14.91 16.66 8.08
N PRO A 37 -14.21 16.13 9.09
CA PRO A 37 -14.55 14.83 9.68
C PRO A 37 -15.76 14.87 10.61
N VAL A 38 -16.23 16.07 10.96
CA VAL A 38 -17.33 16.29 11.90
C VAL A 38 -18.31 17.29 11.30
N TYR A 39 -19.59 16.96 11.39
CA TYR A 39 -20.69 17.84 11.04
C TYR A 39 -21.63 17.97 12.23
N ASP A 40 -21.85 19.21 12.69
CA ASP A 40 -22.86 19.53 13.68
C ASP A 40 -24.13 20.00 12.97
N ALA A 41 -25.21 19.22 13.10
CA ALA A 41 -26.51 19.54 12.51
C ALA A 41 -27.24 20.66 13.27
N GLY A 42 -26.77 21.04 14.46
CA GLY A 42 -27.38 22.05 15.30
C GLY A 42 -28.82 21.71 15.70
N THR A 43 -29.69 22.72 15.70
CA THR A 43 -31.12 22.55 15.97
C THR A 43 -31.86 22.26 14.67
N VAL A 44 -32.57 21.13 14.62
CA VAL A 44 -33.41 20.74 13.47
C VAL A 44 -34.88 20.75 13.89
N GLU A 45 -35.73 21.36 13.07
CA GLU A 45 -37.16 21.41 13.31
C GLU A 45 -37.84 20.05 13.11
N ARG A 46 -38.93 19.83 13.84
CA ARG A 46 -39.70 18.60 13.75
C ARG A 46 -40.30 18.42 12.36
N GLY A 47 -40.11 17.23 11.79
CA GLY A 47 -40.67 16.87 10.47
C GLY A 47 -39.77 17.22 9.29
N VAL A 48 -38.63 17.89 9.53
CA VAL A 48 -37.65 18.20 8.49
C VAL A 48 -36.64 17.05 8.33
N THR A 49 -36.31 16.73 7.09
CA THR A 49 -35.19 15.84 6.77
C THR A 49 -33.95 16.67 6.45
N LEU A 50 -32.92 16.57 7.28
CA LEU A 50 -31.61 17.16 7.02
C LEU A 50 -30.71 16.12 6.34
N ARG A 51 -30.01 16.54 5.27
CA ARG A 51 -29.03 15.70 4.56
C ARG A 51 -27.69 16.42 4.57
N HIS A 52 -26.64 15.70 4.96
CA HIS A 52 -25.26 16.17 4.87
C HIS A 52 -24.42 15.10 4.18
N ALA A 53 -23.44 15.52 3.40
CA ALA A 53 -22.54 14.65 2.66
C ALA A 53 -21.09 15.02 3.00
N PHE A 54 -20.34 14.02 3.46
CA PHE A 54 -18.91 14.15 3.69
C PHE A 54 -18.13 13.96 2.39
N ALA A 55 -17.19 14.85 2.13
CA ALA A 55 -16.20 14.66 1.07
C ALA A 55 -15.09 13.73 1.58
N LEU A 56 -14.78 12.71 0.79
CA LEU A 56 -13.75 11.71 1.09
C LEU A 56 -12.73 11.72 -0.06
N LYS A 57 -11.44 11.75 0.26
CA LYS A 57 -10.38 11.77 -0.75
C LYS A 57 -9.36 10.68 -0.46
N ASN A 58 -9.12 9.80 -1.43
CA ASN A 58 -7.96 8.91 -1.38
C ASN A 58 -6.71 9.74 -1.71
N ILE A 59 -5.85 9.92 -0.71
CA ILE A 59 -4.56 10.60 -0.85
C ILE A 59 -3.38 9.62 -0.85
N GLY A 60 -3.65 8.33 -0.65
CA GLY A 60 -2.66 7.26 -0.75
C GLY A 60 -2.42 6.84 -2.19
N GLN A 61 -1.34 6.08 -2.39
CA GLN A 61 -1.04 5.46 -3.69
C GLN A 61 -1.71 4.09 -3.87
N ALA A 62 -2.26 3.53 -2.79
CA ALA A 62 -2.99 2.28 -2.81
C ALA A 62 -4.47 2.52 -3.15
N GLU A 63 -5.11 1.51 -3.73
CA GLU A 63 -6.55 1.50 -3.95
C GLU A 63 -7.29 1.57 -2.60
N LEU A 64 -8.29 2.46 -2.51
CA LEU A 64 -9.12 2.63 -1.32
C LEU A 64 -10.52 2.07 -1.58
N SER A 65 -10.95 1.14 -0.71
CA SER A 65 -12.32 0.62 -0.68
C SER A 65 -12.99 0.99 0.64
N ILE A 66 -14.21 1.53 0.57
CA ILE A 66 -14.98 1.98 1.73
C ILE A 66 -16.23 1.13 1.86
N ASN A 67 -16.38 0.45 3.00
CA ASN A 67 -17.58 -0.31 3.35
C ASN A 67 -18.28 0.37 4.52
N ALA A 68 -19.33 1.11 4.24
CA ALA A 68 -20.15 1.77 5.24
C ALA A 68 -21.37 0.90 5.58
N LYS A 69 -21.61 0.66 6.87
CA LYS A 69 -22.88 0.10 7.34
C LYS A 69 -23.94 1.20 7.37
N PRO A 70 -25.20 0.91 7.02
CA PRO A 70 -26.29 1.84 7.32
C PRO A 70 -26.33 2.10 8.84
N GLY A 71 -26.44 3.37 9.20
CA GLY A 71 -26.59 3.83 10.59
C GLY A 71 -28.03 3.78 11.07
#